data_AF-A0A2J4YQV7-F1
#
_entry.id   AF-A0A2J4YQV7-F1
#
_cell.length_a   1.000
_cell.length_b   1.000
_cell.length_c   1.000
_cell.angle_alpha   90.00
_cell.angle_beta   90.00
_cell.angle_gamma   90.00
#
_symmetry.space_group_name_H-M   'P 1'
#
loop_
_entity.id
_entity.type
_entity.pdbx_description
1 polymer ?
#
loop_
_entity_poly.entity_id
_entity_poly.type
_entity_poly.pdbx_seq_one_letter_code
_entity_poly.pdbx_strand_id
1 'polypeptide(L)'
;MIKIARIALALGLLTSASSLAYASGLVMNDNELRNDLAWLSDRGVIHLSLSTWPLSQEEINRALKKAKPSYSSEQVVLARINQRLDSLKADFRVSGYTSTDKPGTPQGFGQNQPADSSLSLAFNNSGEWWDVHLQGNVEGDERISNGSRFNANGAYGAVKFWNQWLSFGQMPQWWGPGYEGSLIRGDAMRPMTGVLMQRAEQAAPETWWLRWIGPWQYQISASQM
;
A
#
# COMPACT_ATOMS: atom_id res chain seq x y z
N MET A 1 45.83 -20.34 -19.33
CA MET A 1 45.18 -19.20 -18.63
C MET A 1 44.00 -18.58 -19.39
N ILE A 2 43.70 -18.97 -20.64
CA ILE A 2 42.63 -18.36 -21.48
C ILE A 2 41.22 -18.95 -21.24
N LYS A 3 41.10 -20.11 -20.59
CA LYS A 3 39.79 -20.79 -20.39
C LYS A 3 38.95 -20.23 -19.23
N ILE A 4 39.58 -19.64 -18.21
CA ILE A 4 38.86 -19.11 -17.02
C ILE A 4 38.18 -17.76 -17.36
N ALA A 5 38.78 -16.97 -18.25
CA ALA A 5 38.22 -15.68 -18.68
C ALA A 5 36.88 -15.82 -19.43
N ARG A 6 36.64 -16.94 -20.12
CA ARG A 6 35.39 -17.18 -20.87
C ARG A 6 34.21 -17.57 -19.97
N ILE A 7 34.47 -18.17 -18.81
CA ILE A 7 33.42 -18.53 -17.84
C ILE A 7 32.99 -17.30 -17.04
N ALA A 8 33.94 -16.41 -16.70
CA ALA A 8 33.63 -15.12 -16.07
C ALA A 8 32.82 -14.19 -17.00
N LEU A 9 33.09 -14.21 -18.31
CA LEU A 9 32.32 -13.43 -19.28
C LEU A 9 30.89 -13.98 -19.51
N ALA A 10 30.69 -15.29 -19.36
CA ALA A 10 29.36 -15.90 -19.49
C ALA A 10 28.47 -15.68 -18.24
N LEU A 11 29.06 -15.60 -17.04
CA LEU A 11 28.32 -15.23 -15.82
C LEU A 11 27.99 -13.73 -15.73
N GLY A 12 28.76 -12.87 -16.41
CA GLY A 12 28.52 -11.41 -16.44
C GLY A 12 27.42 -10.96 -17.40
N LEU A 13 26.96 -11.82 -18.32
CA LEU A 13 25.96 -11.48 -19.34
C LEU A 13 24.53 -11.94 -19.02
N LEU A 14 24.29 -12.59 -17.88
CA LEU A 14 22.95 -13.01 -17.45
C LEU A 14 22.24 -12.01 -16.51
N THR A 15 22.84 -10.86 -16.20
CA THR A 15 22.23 -9.85 -15.30
C THR A 15 21.48 -8.72 -16.02
N SER A 16 21.40 -8.75 -17.34
CA SER A 16 20.74 -7.71 -18.15
C SER A 16 19.34 -8.10 -18.63
N ALA A 17 18.60 -8.84 -17.81
CA ALA A 17 17.15 -8.89 -17.94
C ALA A 17 16.57 -7.94 -16.88
N SER A 18 16.68 -6.64 -17.14
CA SER A 18 15.78 -5.65 -16.55
C SER A 18 14.38 -5.96 -17.09
N SER A 19 13.74 -6.97 -16.49
CA SER A 19 12.30 -7.02 -16.46
C SER A 19 11.86 -5.64 -15.97
N LEU A 20 10.92 -5.03 -16.70
CA LEU A 20 10.14 -3.93 -16.17
C LEU A 20 9.48 -4.50 -14.91
N ALA A 21 10.14 -4.37 -13.77
CA ALA A 21 9.60 -4.76 -12.49
C ALA A 21 8.44 -3.82 -12.27
N TYR A 22 7.24 -4.28 -12.61
CA TYR A 22 6.04 -3.58 -12.20
C TYR A 22 6.10 -3.58 -10.68
N ALA A 23 6.20 -2.39 -10.09
CA ALA A 23 6.04 -2.23 -8.66
C ALA A 23 4.72 -2.91 -8.26
N SER A 24 4.86 -3.90 -7.39
CA SER A 24 3.86 -4.88 -7.00
C SER A 24 3.97 -4.97 -5.49
N GLY A 25 2.84 -4.91 -4.79
CA GLY A 25 2.90 -4.79 -3.34
C GLY A 25 1.65 -4.18 -2.73
N LEU A 26 1.72 -4.02 -1.42
CA LEU A 26 0.65 -3.49 -0.60
C LEU A 26 0.78 -1.96 -0.52
N VAL A 27 -0.34 -1.28 -0.65
CA VAL A 27 -0.45 0.17 -0.56
C VAL A 27 -1.21 0.47 0.73
N MET A 28 -0.49 1.03 1.69
CA MET A 28 -1.04 1.43 2.99
C MET A 28 -2.00 2.61 2.86
N ASN A 29 -2.70 2.94 3.95
CA ASN A 29 -3.66 4.04 3.98
C ASN A 29 -3.00 5.36 3.58
N ASP A 30 -3.40 5.91 2.44
CA ASP A 30 -2.93 7.21 1.95
C ASP A 30 -4.13 8.05 1.48
N ASN A 31 -4.37 9.17 2.16
CA ASN A 31 -5.57 9.98 1.95
C ASN A 31 -5.64 10.58 0.54
N GLU A 32 -4.51 11.10 0.02
CA GLU A 32 -4.44 11.67 -1.33
C GLU A 32 -4.77 10.61 -2.39
N LEU A 33 -4.09 9.46 -2.32
CA LEU A 33 -4.32 8.36 -3.26
C LEU A 33 -5.76 7.83 -3.18
N ARG A 34 -6.32 7.68 -1.98
CA ARG A 34 -7.70 7.23 -1.81
C ARG A 34 -8.68 8.18 -2.50
N ASN A 35 -8.52 9.49 -2.30
CA ASN A 35 -9.41 10.49 -2.86
C ASN A 35 -9.32 10.54 -4.40
N ASP A 36 -8.11 10.45 -4.97
CA ASP A 36 -7.93 10.44 -6.42
C ASP A 36 -8.51 9.15 -7.06
N LEU A 37 -8.30 7.99 -6.43
CA LEU A 37 -8.90 6.73 -6.88
C LEU A 37 -10.42 6.76 -6.77
N ALA A 38 -10.96 7.32 -5.69
CA ALA A 38 -12.40 7.44 -5.49
C ALA A 38 -13.01 8.36 -6.54
N TRP A 39 -12.37 9.49 -6.82
CA TRP A 39 -12.82 10.44 -7.84
C TRP A 39 -12.91 9.80 -9.23
N LEU A 40 -11.95 8.95 -9.61
CA LEU A 40 -12.02 8.20 -10.87
C LEU A 40 -13.04 7.06 -10.85
N SER A 41 -13.17 6.36 -9.71
CA SER A 41 -14.11 5.25 -9.56
C SER A 41 -15.56 5.72 -9.63
N ASP A 42 -15.89 6.81 -8.92
CA ASP A 42 -17.24 7.38 -8.86
C ASP A 42 -17.69 7.95 -10.21
N ARG A 43 -16.73 8.35 -11.05
CA ARG A 43 -16.98 8.79 -12.44
C ARG A 43 -17.02 7.65 -13.45
N GLY A 44 -16.79 6.41 -13.02
CA GLY A 44 -16.76 5.23 -13.88
C GLY A 44 -15.56 5.18 -14.83
N VAL A 45 -14.52 5.98 -14.58
CA VAL A 45 -13.27 5.93 -15.37
C VAL A 45 -12.51 4.65 -15.07
N ILE A 46 -12.53 4.23 -13.80
CA ILE A 46 -12.00 2.95 -13.32
C ILE A 46 -13.06 2.21 -12.50
N HIS A 47 -12.86 0.91 -12.29
CA HIS A 47 -13.69 0.10 -11.39
C HIS A 47 -12.79 -0.56 -10.35
N LEU A 48 -12.82 -0.04 -9.12
CA LEU A 48 -11.93 -0.43 -8.04
C LEU A 48 -12.64 -0.31 -6.69
N SER A 49 -12.54 -1.34 -5.84
CA SER A 49 -13.01 -1.23 -4.45
C SER A 49 -12.01 -0.46 -3.60
N LEU A 50 -12.48 0.56 -2.89
CA LEU A 50 -11.67 1.39 -1.98
C LEU A 50 -12.10 1.24 -0.51
N SER A 51 -12.84 0.18 -0.22
CA SER A 51 -13.44 -0.09 1.09
C SER A 51 -12.63 -1.07 1.95
N THR A 52 -11.52 -1.61 1.44
CA THR A 52 -10.67 -2.56 2.17
C THR A 52 -9.21 -2.20 1.94
N TRP A 53 -8.58 -1.64 2.96
CA TRP A 53 -7.16 -1.29 2.94
C TRP A 53 -6.36 -2.18 3.89
N PRO A 54 -5.07 -2.46 3.60
CA PRO A 54 -4.27 -1.97 2.47
C PRO A 54 -4.71 -2.50 1.10
N LEU A 55 -4.56 -1.69 0.05
CA LEU A 55 -4.87 -2.09 -1.34
C LEU A 55 -3.70 -2.84 -1.98
N SER A 56 -3.97 -3.69 -2.97
CA SER A 56 -2.91 -4.27 -3.80
C SER A 56 -2.59 -3.34 -4.97
N GLN A 57 -1.32 -3.06 -5.22
CA GLN A 57 -0.90 -2.23 -6.35
C GLN A 57 -1.24 -2.89 -7.69
N GLU A 58 -1.26 -4.21 -7.78
CA GLU A 58 -1.67 -4.97 -8.96
C GLU A 58 -3.14 -4.76 -9.30
N GLU A 59 -3.99 -4.70 -8.27
CA GLU A 59 -5.40 -4.35 -8.42
C GLU A 59 -5.55 -2.93 -8.99
N ILE A 60 -4.81 -1.97 -8.43
CA ILE A 60 -4.81 -0.58 -8.90
C ILE A 60 -4.33 -0.54 -10.37
N ASN A 61 -3.19 -1.16 -10.67
CA ASN A 61 -2.63 -1.24 -12.01
C ASN A 61 -3.59 -1.90 -13.00
N ARG A 62 -4.32 -2.95 -12.60
CA ARG A 62 -5.32 -3.61 -13.45
C ARG A 62 -6.49 -2.66 -13.76
N ALA A 63 -6.95 -1.91 -12.76
CA ALA A 63 -8.02 -0.93 -12.93
C ALA A 63 -7.56 0.22 -13.85
N LEU A 64 -6.35 0.76 -13.64
CA LEU A 64 -5.77 1.82 -14.45
C LEU A 64 -5.52 1.40 -15.91
N LYS A 65 -5.08 0.15 -16.16
CA LYS A 65 -4.91 -0.38 -17.52
C LYS A 65 -6.21 -0.42 -18.33
N LYS A 66 -7.36 -0.51 -17.65
CA LYS A 66 -8.70 -0.51 -18.27
C LYS A 66 -9.37 0.86 -18.21
N ALA A 67 -8.67 1.90 -17.74
CA ALA A 67 -9.22 3.23 -17.61
C ALA A 67 -9.61 3.82 -18.97
N LYS A 68 -10.77 4.49 -19.01
CA LYS A 68 -11.28 5.15 -20.22
C LYS A 68 -11.52 6.64 -19.97
N PRO A 69 -10.44 7.46 -19.88
CA PRO A 69 -10.58 8.88 -19.66
C PRO A 69 -11.20 9.55 -20.89
N SER A 70 -12.22 10.38 -20.67
CA SER A 70 -12.88 11.19 -21.69
C SER A 70 -12.53 12.68 -21.57
N TYR A 71 -12.14 13.13 -20.37
CA TYR A 71 -11.80 14.53 -20.09
C TYR A 71 -10.33 14.71 -19.73
N SER A 72 -9.79 15.91 -19.98
CA SER A 72 -8.42 16.26 -19.60
C SER A 72 -8.17 16.16 -18.09
N SER A 73 -9.17 16.51 -17.28
CA SER A 73 -9.12 16.38 -15.82
C SER A 73 -8.89 14.93 -15.37
N GLU A 74 -9.47 13.95 -16.06
CA GLU A 74 -9.32 12.53 -15.74
C GLU A 74 -7.90 12.03 -16.05
N GLN A 75 -7.30 12.53 -17.12
CA GLN A 75 -5.90 12.24 -17.44
C GLN A 75 -4.93 12.82 -16.39
N VAL A 76 -5.22 14.01 -15.87
CA VAL A 76 -4.43 14.63 -14.79
C VAL A 76 -4.48 13.80 -13.52
N VAL A 77 -5.67 13.31 -13.13
CA VAL A 77 -5.82 12.47 -11.93
C VAL A 77 -5.14 11.11 -12.11
N LEU A 78 -5.22 10.50 -13.31
CA LEU A 78 -4.49 9.27 -13.62
C LEU A 78 -2.97 9.44 -13.47
N ALA A 79 -2.41 10.55 -13.98
CA ALA A 79 -0.99 10.85 -13.83
C ALA A 79 -0.59 11.04 -12.36
N ARG A 80 -1.44 11.73 -11.57
CA ARG A 80 -1.22 11.95 -10.14
C ARG A 80 -1.20 10.65 -9.35
N ILE A 81 -2.06 9.68 -9.67
CA ILE A 81 -2.07 8.36 -9.03
C ILE A 81 -0.74 7.64 -9.24
N ASN A 82 -0.23 7.59 -10.48
CA ASN A 82 1.05 6.95 -10.76
C ASN A 82 2.19 7.65 -10.01
N GLN A 83 2.23 8.99 -10.06
CA GLN A 83 3.23 9.77 -9.33
C GLN A 83 3.15 9.55 -7.82
N ARG A 84 1.94 9.41 -7.26
CA ARG A 84 1.75 9.14 -5.84
C ARG A 84 2.22 7.74 -5.48
N LEU A 85 1.89 6.72 -6.28
CA LEU A 85 2.38 5.35 -6.08
C LEU A 85 3.90 5.29 -6.12
N ASP A 86 4.54 5.96 -7.08
CA ASP A 86 6.00 6.06 -7.18
C ASP A 86 6.61 6.73 -5.95
N SER A 87 5.97 7.80 -5.44
CA SER A 87 6.40 8.47 -4.21
C SER A 87 6.23 7.59 -2.96
N LEU A 88 5.14 6.84 -2.87
CA LEU A 88 4.88 5.94 -1.74
C LEU A 88 5.85 4.75 -1.73
N LYS A 89 6.25 4.28 -2.91
CA LYS A 89 7.13 3.11 -3.12
C LYS A 89 8.59 3.47 -3.43
N ALA A 90 8.97 4.74 -3.34
CA ALA A 90 10.35 5.17 -3.53
C ALA A 90 11.31 4.43 -2.58
N ASP A 91 12.48 4.02 -3.09
CA ASP A 91 13.48 3.21 -2.35
C ASP A 91 13.79 3.77 -0.96
N PHE A 92 13.86 5.10 -0.86
CA PHE A 92 14.02 5.81 0.40
C PHE A 92 13.02 6.94 0.50
N ARG A 93 12.32 7.02 1.64
CA ARG A 93 11.33 8.06 1.91
C ARG A 93 11.54 8.62 3.31
N VAL A 94 11.51 9.95 3.39
CA VAL A 94 11.47 10.69 4.65
C VAL A 94 10.12 11.40 4.74
N SER A 95 9.46 11.28 5.88
CA SER A 95 8.25 12.04 6.17
C SER A 95 8.32 12.61 7.57
N GLY A 96 7.75 13.80 7.76
CA GLY A 96 7.66 14.43 9.07
C GLY A 96 6.30 15.06 9.27
N TYR A 97 5.87 15.11 10.52
CA TYR A 97 4.68 15.78 10.96
C TYR A 97 5.00 16.62 12.19
N THR A 98 4.40 17.79 12.28
CA THR A 98 4.46 18.63 13.47
C THR A 98 3.13 19.36 13.63
N SER A 99 2.72 19.57 14.87
CA SER A 99 1.48 20.21 15.24
C SER A 99 1.65 20.96 16.55
N THR A 100 0.81 21.97 16.77
CA THR A 100 0.79 22.69 18.05
C THR A 100 0.06 21.93 19.14
N ASP A 101 -0.99 21.17 18.78
CA ASP A 101 -1.77 20.36 19.72
C ASP A 101 -2.61 19.32 18.97
N LYS A 102 -3.16 18.34 19.69
CA LYS A 102 -4.11 17.36 19.17
C LYS A 102 -5.38 18.05 18.66
N PRO A 103 -5.82 17.75 17.42
CA PRO A 103 -7.10 18.24 16.93
C PRO A 103 -8.26 17.85 17.87
N GLY A 104 -9.15 18.80 18.16
CA GLY A 104 -10.33 18.55 19.00
C GLY A 104 -11.38 17.65 18.33
N THR A 105 -11.33 17.51 17.01
CA THR A 105 -12.21 16.62 16.24
C THR A 105 -11.50 15.33 15.86
N PRO A 106 -12.21 14.18 15.81
CA PRO A 106 -11.68 12.96 15.22
C PRO A 106 -11.16 13.20 13.80
N GLN A 107 -10.08 12.51 13.44
CA GLN A 107 -9.46 12.60 12.12
C GLN A 107 -9.93 11.45 11.23
N GLY A 108 -10.01 11.70 9.92
CA GLY A 108 -10.42 10.71 8.94
C GLY A 108 -9.31 9.77 8.50
N PHE A 109 -9.61 9.02 7.45
CA PHE A 109 -8.71 8.05 6.83
C PHE A 109 -7.31 8.59 6.55
N GLY A 110 -6.29 7.91 7.05
CA GLY A 110 -4.87 8.20 6.83
C GLY A 110 -4.39 9.53 7.45
N GLN A 111 -5.21 10.18 8.28
CA GLN A 111 -4.91 11.51 8.83
C GLN A 111 -4.59 11.48 10.33
N ASN A 112 -4.87 10.38 11.02
CA ASN A 112 -4.58 10.27 12.44
C ASN A 112 -3.07 10.16 12.70
N GLN A 113 -2.58 10.95 13.66
CA GLN A 113 -1.16 11.02 14.02
C GLN A 113 -0.97 10.61 15.48
N PRO A 114 -0.04 9.68 15.79
CA PRO A 114 0.14 9.14 17.14
C PRO A 114 0.84 10.11 18.11
N ALA A 115 1.42 11.21 17.61
CA ALA A 115 2.19 12.19 18.38
C ALA A 115 2.04 13.60 17.77
N ASP A 116 2.34 14.65 18.53
CA ASP A 116 2.32 16.04 18.04
C ASP A 116 3.48 16.31 17.07
N SER A 117 4.63 15.67 17.28
CA SER A 117 5.76 15.71 16.36
C SER A 117 6.24 14.29 16.03
N SER A 118 6.44 14.00 14.74
CA SER A 118 6.99 12.73 14.29
C SER A 118 7.93 12.91 13.12
N LEU A 119 8.96 12.08 13.06
CA LEU A 119 9.84 11.93 11.92
C LEU A 119 9.96 10.44 11.59
N SER A 120 9.76 10.11 10.33
CA SER A 120 9.76 8.75 9.83
C SER A 120 10.78 8.61 8.71
N LEU A 121 11.53 7.52 8.76
CA LEU A 121 12.43 7.07 7.70
C LEU A 121 11.94 5.71 7.23
N ALA A 122 11.70 5.59 5.93
CA ALA A 122 11.24 4.36 5.31
C ALA A 122 12.18 3.94 4.18
N PHE A 123 12.45 2.64 4.13
CA PHE A 123 13.12 1.97 3.02
C PHE A 123 12.13 1.01 2.37
N ASN A 124 11.94 1.15 1.05
CA ASN A 124 11.05 0.31 0.26
C ASN A 124 11.86 -0.59 -0.65
N ASN A 125 11.45 -1.84 -0.77
CA ASN A 125 11.87 -2.70 -1.86
C ASN A 125 10.72 -3.62 -2.26
N SER A 126 10.32 -3.58 -3.51
CA SER A 126 9.24 -4.40 -4.04
C SER A 126 9.62 -5.03 -5.36
N GLY A 127 9.02 -6.18 -5.66
CA GLY A 127 9.22 -6.91 -6.89
C GLY A 127 7.99 -7.74 -7.23
N GLU A 128 8.12 -8.61 -8.23
CA GLU A 128 6.96 -9.36 -8.75
C GLU A 128 6.25 -10.21 -7.69
N TRP A 129 6.96 -10.73 -6.68
CA TRP A 129 6.36 -11.60 -5.66
C TRP A 129 6.68 -11.20 -4.22
N TRP A 130 7.29 -10.04 -3.99
CA TRP A 130 7.64 -9.59 -2.64
C TRP A 130 7.45 -8.09 -2.50
N ASP A 131 7.17 -7.65 -1.28
CA ASP A 131 7.06 -6.24 -0.93
C ASP A 131 7.56 -6.04 0.50
N VAL A 132 8.59 -5.23 0.65
CA VAL A 132 9.25 -4.95 1.92
C VAL A 132 9.20 -3.45 2.16
N HIS A 133 8.61 -3.06 3.27
CA HIS A 133 8.54 -1.69 3.76
C HIS A 133 9.16 -1.66 5.16
N LEU A 134 10.38 -1.15 5.28
CA LEU A 134 11.04 -0.98 6.58
C LEU A 134 10.87 0.46 7.01
N GLN A 135 10.07 0.71 8.04
CA GLN A 135 9.81 2.03 8.58
C GLN A 135 10.32 2.14 10.01
N GLY A 136 11.05 3.22 10.30
CA GLY A 136 11.43 3.63 11.64
C GLY A 136 10.88 5.02 11.93
N ASN A 137 10.24 5.19 13.08
CA ASN A 137 9.65 6.44 13.51
C ASN A 137 10.29 6.91 14.82
N VAL A 138 10.51 8.21 14.93
CA VAL A 138 10.80 8.90 16.19
C VAL A 138 9.69 9.89 16.47
N GLU A 139 9.15 9.86 17.68
CA GLU A 139 7.99 10.65 18.09
C GLU A 139 8.36 11.55 19.28
N GLY A 140 7.75 12.74 19.31
CA GLY A 140 7.80 13.70 20.41
C GLY A 140 6.39 14.09 20.79
N ASP A 141 6.14 14.20 22.10
CA ASP A 141 4.83 14.48 22.68
C ASP A 141 3.75 13.47 22.19
N GLU A 142 3.84 12.26 22.73
CA GLU A 142 2.99 11.13 22.34
C GLU A 142 1.51 11.38 22.72
N ARG A 143 0.63 11.34 21.71
CA ARG A 143 -0.84 11.37 21.90
C ARG A 143 -1.40 9.98 22.21
N ILE A 144 -0.76 8.95 21.67
CA ILE A 144 -1.07 7.54 21.91
C ILE A 144 0.15 6.92 22.58
N SER A 145 0.00 6.44 23.82
CA SER A 145 1.13 5.90 24.61
C SER A 145 1.87 4.80 23.87
N ASN A 146 3.19 4.79 23.98
CA ASN A 146 4.03 3.70 23.52
C ASN A 146 5.10 3.33 24.58
N GLY A 147 5.67 2.14 24.45
CA GLY A 147 6.79 1.72 25.32
C GLY A 147 8.09 2.51 25.06
N SER A 148 8.19 3.19 23.91
CA SER A 148 9.35 3.97 23.50
C SER A 148 8.94 5.02 22.47
N ARG A 149 9.65 6.16 22.49
CA ARG A 149 9.58 7.19 21.45
C ARG A 149 10.00 6.70 20.06
N PHE A 150 10.69 5.55 19.99
CA PHE A 150 11.07 4.89 18.76
C PHE A 150 10.16 3.70 18.49
N ASN A 151 9.65 3.59 17.27
CA ASN A 151 8.80 2.47 16.86
C ASN A 151 8.97 2.13 15.37
N ALA A 152 8.44 0.97 14.99
CA ALA A 152 8.44 0.48 13.61
C ALA A 152 7.02 0.44 13.02
N ASN A 153 6.12 1.32 13.47
CA ASN A 153 4.75 1.36 12.97
C ASN A 153 4.77 1.61 11.45
N GLY A 154 4.02 0.81 10.70
CA GLY A 154 4.02 0.81 9.24
C GLY A 154 5.01 -0.17 8.62
N ALA A 155 5.98 -0.71 9.37
CA ALA A 155 6.94 -1.67 8.84
C ALA A 155 6.29 -3.04 8.59
N TYR A 156 6.53 -3.61 7.40
CA TYR A 156 6.06 -4.95 7.04
C TYR A 156 6.92 -5.60 5.96
N GLY A 157 6.80 -6.92 5.87
CA GLY A 157 7.25 -7.71 4.72
C GLY A 157 6.10 -8.56 4.21
N ALA A 158 5.98 -8.69 2.90
CA ALA A 158 4.94 -9.45 2.24
C ALA A 158 5.50 -10.29 1.09
N VAL A 159 4.87 -11.43 0.85
CA VAL A 159 5.16 -12.33 -0.27
C VAL A 159 3.88 -12.70 -1.00
N LYS A 160 3.96 -12.81 -2.32
CA LYS A 160 2.84 -13.14 -3.21
C LYS A 160 2.97 -14.57 -3.69
N PHE A 161 1.92 -15.38 -3.51
CA PHE A 161 1.83 -16.72 -4.09
C PHE A 161 0.37 -16.99 -4.51
N TRP A 162 0.16 -17.58 -5.68
CA TRP A 162 -1.18 -17.90 -6.22
C TRP A 162 -2.19 -16.76 -6.10
N ASN A 163 -1.77 -15.55 -6.49
CA ASN A 163 -2.59 -14.34 -6.41
C ASN A 163 -2.99 -13.94 -4.97
N GLN A 164 -2.27 -14.42 -3.96
CA GLN A 164 -2.46 -14.09 -2.54
C GLN A 164 -1.22 -13.38 -2.03
N TRP A 165 -1.42 -12.21 -1.42
CA TRP A 165 -0.43 -11.57 -0.59
C TRP A 165 -0.53 -12.10 0.83
N LEU A 166 0.58 -12.60 1.36
CA LEU A 166 0.76 -12.90 2.78
C LEU A 166 1.77 -11.91 3.33
N SER A 167 1.37 -11.16 4.35
CA SER A 167 2.17 -10.09 4.95
C SER A 167 2.32 -10.28 6.44
N PHE A 168 3.43 -9.81 6.98
CA PHE A 168 3.72 -9.78 8.40
C PHE A 168 4.33 -8.43 8.77
N GLY A 169 3.79 -7.77 9.79
CA GLY A 169 4.27 -6.48 10.25
C GLY A 169 3.22 -5.67 11.01
N GLN A 170 3.48 -4.37 11.16
CA GLN A 170 2.62 -3.40 11.81
C GLN A 170 1.87 -2.58 10.76
N MET A 171 0.87 -3.19 10.12
CA MET A 171 0.14 -2.58 9.01
C MET A 171 -1.19 -1.95 9.47
N PRO A 172 -1.45 -0.67 9.16
CA PRO A 172 -2.78 -0.09 9.36
C PRO A 172 -3.78 -0.71 8.39
N GLN A 173 -5.04 -0.80 8.82
CA GLN A 173 -6.15 -1.34 8.02
C GLN A 173 -7.31 -0.35 7.99
N TRP A 174 -8.17 -0.48 6.98
CA TRP A 174 -9.43 0.25 6.92
C TRP A 174 -10.53 -0.60 6.30
N TRP A 175 -11.56 -0.91 7.09
CA TRP A 175 -12.69 -1.74 6.66
C TRP A 175 -13.97 -0.91 6.58
N GLY A 176 -14.33 -0.51 5.37
CA GLY A 176 -15.59 0.16 5.09
C GLY A 176 -15.42 1.37 4.16
N PRO A 177 -16.53 1.87 3.60
CA PRO A 177 -16.52 2.98 2.66
C PRO A 177 -16.39 4.36 3.33
N GLY A 178 -16.53 4.44 4.66
CA GLY A 178 -16.49 5.72 5.39
C GLY A 178 -15.18 6.48 5.19
N TYR A 179 -15.25 7.81 5.18
CA TYR A 179 -14.07 8.69 5.10
C TYR A 179 -13.59 9.14 6.49
N GLU A 180 -14.51 9.32 7.43
CA GLU A 180 -14.20 9.78 8.79
C GLU A 180 -13.78 8.65 9.72
N GLY A 181 -14.26 7.43 9.48
CA GLY A 181 -13.98 6.29 10.35
C GLY A 181 -14.49 4.98 9.77
N SER A 182 -13.95 3.88 10.30
CA SER A 182 -14.53 2.55 10.20
C SER A 182 -15.09 2.15 11.56
N LEU A 183 -16.31 1.59 11.56
CA LEU A 183 -16.96 1.11 12.78
C LEU A 183 -16.38 -0.23 13.29
N ILE A 184 -15.54 -0.91 12.50
CA ILE A 184 -15.01 -2.24 12.83
C ILE A 184 -13.49 -2.19 12.96
N ARG A 185 -12.78 -1.69 11.92
CA ARG A 185 -11.31 -1.59 11.88
C ARG A 185 -10.91 -0.35 11.10
N GLY A 186 -10.41 0.66 11.82
CA GLY A 186 -9.88 1.91 11.25
C GLY A 186 -8.41 2.14 11.62
N ASP A 187 -7.94 3.36 11.39
CA ASP A 187 -6.55 3.79 11.65
C ASP A 187 -6.42 4.83 12.78
N ALA A 188 -7.45 4.94 13.62
CA ALA A 188 -7.44 5.79 14.81
C ALA A 188 -6.52 5.28 15.94
N MET A 189 -5.74 4.22 15.70
CA MET A 189 -4.90 3.53 16.67
C MET A 189 -3.53 3.17 16.07
N ARG A 190 -2.54 2.91 16.92
CA ARG A 190 -1.25 2.37 16.46
C ARG A 190 -1.49 1.02 15.78
N PRO A 191 -0.83 0.75 14.64
CA PRO A 191 -1.00 -0.53 13.96
C PRO A 191 -0.43 -1.66 14.80
N MET A 192 -1.16 -2.77 14.84
CA MET A 192 -0.77 -3.94 15.63
C MET A 192 0.14 -4.86 14.82
N THR A 193 1.09 -5.52 15.49
CA THR A 193 1.94 -6.53 14.86
C THR A 193 1.11 -7.77 14.54
N GLY A 194 1.11 -8.21 13.29
CA GLY A 194 0.33 -9.40 12.92
C GLY A 194 0.62 -9.90 11.51
N VAL A 195 -0.13 -10.94 11.16
CA VAL A 195 -0.18 -11.49 9.80
C VAL A 195 -1.46 -11.00 9.12
N LEU A 196 -1.35 -10.64 7.84
CA LEU A 196 -2.49 -10.27 7.00
C LEU A 196 -2.38 -11.01 5.66
N MET A 197 -3.50 -11.60 5.22
CA MET A 197 -3.61 -12.25 3.92
C MET A 197 -4.76 -11.67 3.10
N GLN A 198 -4.51 -11.43 1.81
CA GLN A 198 -5.49 -10.86 0.88
C GLN A 198 -5.19 -11.21 -0.58
N ARG A 199 -6.14 -10.98 -1.51
CA ARG A 199 -5.87 -11.19 -2.95
C ARG A 199 -5.03 -10.04 -3.52
N ALA A 200 -4.18 -10.37 -4.48
CA ALA A 200 -3.44 -9.39 -5.28
C ALA A 200 -4.34 -8.80 -6.39
N GLU A 201 -4.84 -9.64 -7.29
CA GLU A 201 -5.85 -9.29 -8.28
C GLU A 201 -7.24 -9.75 -7.84
N GLN A 202 -8.19 -8.82 -7.78
CA GLN A 202 -9.57 -9.01 -7.34
C GLN A 202 -10.54 -9.27 -8.50
N ALA A 203 -10.08 -9.98 -9.54
CA ALA A 203 -10.93 -10.34 -10.67
C ALA A 203 -12.11 -11.24 -10.25
N ALA A 204 -13.17 -11.23 -11.07
CA ALA A 204 -14.33 -12.09 -10.89
C ALA A 204 -13.97 -13.59 -11.01
N PRO A 205 -14.73 -14.49 -10.39
CA PRO A 205 -14.51 -15.94 -10.53
C PRO A 205 -14.67 -16.39 -11.99
N GLU A 206 -13.79 -17.27 -12.47
CA GLU A 206 -13.86 -17.81 -13.84
C GLU A 206 -15.02 -18.80 -14.02
N THR A 207 -15.40 -19.49 -12.94
CA THR A 207 -16.44 -20.52 -12.87
C THR A 207 -17.81 -19.95 -13.27
N TRP A 208 -18.42 -20.52 -14.32
CA TRP A 208 -19.61 -19.95 -14.99
C TRP A 208 -20.78 -19.62 -14.05
N TRP A 209 -21.06 -20.48 -13.05
CA TRP A 209 -22.15 -20.28 -12.09
C TRP A 209 -21.80 -19.35 -10.92
N LEU A 210 -20.55 -18.86 -10.84
CA LEU A 210 -20.08 -17.87 -9.86
C LEU A 210 -19.78 -16.50 -10.49
N ARG A 211 -19.86 -16.37 -11.82
CA ARG A 211 -19.53 -15.12 -12.53
C ARG A 211 -20.36 -13.92 -12.10
N TRP A 212 -21.58 -14.16 -11.61
CA TRP A 212 -22.49 -13.12 -11.13
C TRP A 212 -21.97 -12.36 -9.90
N ILE A 213 -21.00 -12.92 -9.15
CA ILE A 213 -20.39 -12.25 -7.99
C ILE A 213 -19.63 -10.98 -8.41
N GLY A 214 -19.04 -10.98 -9.62
CA GLY A 214 -18.18 -9.89 -10.06
C GLY A 214 -16.83 -9.84 -9.32
N PRO A 215 -16.09 -8.73 -9.41
CA PRO A 215 -14.85 -8.51 -8.68
C PRO A 215 -15.06 -8.67 -7.17
N TRP A 216 -14.18 -9.41 -6.50
CA TRP A 216 -14.34 -9.71 -5.07
C TRP A 216 -13.01 -9.69 -4.34
N GLN A 217 -13.05 -9.37 -3.04
CA GLN A 217 -11.87 -9.32 -2.19
C GLN A 217 -12.14 -10.01 -0.86
N TYR A 218 -11.10 -10.58 -0.26
CA TYR A 218 -11.11 -10.95 1.14
C TYR A 218 -9.88 -10.35 1.82
N GLN A 219 -9.99 -10.10 3.12
CA GLN A 219 -8.86 -9.77 3.97
C GLN A 219 -9.04 -10.47 5.30
N ILE A 220 -8.04 -11.27 5.69
CA ILE A 220 -7.97 -11.93 6.98
C ILE A 220 -6.73 -11.45 7.70
N SER A 221 -6.84 -11.19 9.00
CA SER A 221 -5.69 -10.79 9.81
C SER A 221 -5.75 -11.37 11.21
N ALA A 222 -4.58 -11.71 11.73
CA ALA A 222 -4.37 -12.14 13.10
C ALA A 222 -3.27 -11.26 13.70
N SER A 223 -3.61 -10.49 14.72
CA SER A 223 -2.74 -9.46 15.30
C SER A 223 -2.62 -9.66 16.81
N GLN A 224 -1.44 -9.33 17.33
CA GLN A 224 -1.18 -9.27 18.76
C GLN A 224 -1.41 -7.83 19.24
N MET A 225 -2.16 -7.70 20.35
CA MET A 225 -2.38 -6.44 21.06
C MET A 225 -1.24 -6.12 22.01
#